data_AF-A0A224YP24-F1
#
_entry.id   AF-A0A224YP24-F1
#
_cell.length_a   1.000
_cell.length_b   1.000
_cell.length_c   1.000
_cell.angle_alpha   90.00
_cell.angle_beta   90.00
_cell.angle_gamma   90.00
#
_symmetry.space_group_name_H-M   'P 1'
#
loop_
_entity.id
_entity.type
_entity.pdbx_description
1 polymer ?
#
loop_
_entity_poly.entity_id
_entity_poly.type
_entity_poly.pdbx_seq_one_letter_code
_entity_poly.pdbx_strand_id
1 'polypeptide(L)'
;MRRASRVCLPCPGRNLEAYSGFIPVDNAEDQSYSSYLFFLHIKSEKNSGKKPLLLWLQGGPGKSALFGQFLENGPLGMTVLGTLYKRRHTLLKQFNIIYLDQPVGAGYSFDRHNKYPSSLEEVSVHLITFIRRFLRIFHEYKGKDFYIAGESYGARSAVGMASRILTRPPEELPLRFMGVMLGVPFLFPILQIINSADFLYCTGLLDEEGRELFSGRFSMIQKLVASKQ
;
A
#
# COMPACT_ATOMS: atom_id res chain seq x y z
N MET A 1 -1.94 17.54 -17.78
CA MET A 1 -2.19 16.41 -16.85
C MET A 1 -2.15 16.81 -15.37
N ARG A 2 -1.04 17.32 -14.80
CA ARG A 2 -0.99 17.66 -13.35
C ARG A 2 -2.09 18.61 -12.84
N ARG A 3 -2.43 19.66 -13.59
CA ARG A 3 -3.53 20.56 -13.20
C ARG A 3 -4.88 19.83 -13.16
N ALA A 4 -5.10 18.89 -14.07
CA ALA A 4 -6.33 18.10 -14.14
C ALA A 4 -6.44 17.06 -13.00
N SER A 5 -5.31 16.63 -12.43
CA SER A 5 -5.32 15.74 -11.25
C SER A 5 -5.45 16.50 -9.93
N ARG A 6 -5.53 17.84 -9.94
CA ARG A 6 -5.67 18.64 -8.71
C ARG A 6 -7.02 18.36 -8.06
N VAL A 7 -7.03 18.03 -6.78
CA VAL A 7 -8.27 17.88 -6.00
C VAL A 7 -8.32 18.86 -4.83
N CYS A 8 -9.49 19.46 -4.63
CA CYS A 8 -9.80 20.26 -3.47
C CYS A 8 -10.45 19.36 -2.41
N LEU A 9 -9.69 18.97 -1.39
CA LEU A 9 -10.24 18.14 -0.33
C LEU A 9 -11.31 18.91 0.46
N PRO A 10 -12.41 18.26 0.90
CA PRO A 10 -13.44 18.92 1.71
C PRO A 10 -12.88 19.49 3.02
N CYS A 11 -13.60 20.42 3.64
CA CYS A 11 -13.22 20.94 4.97
C CYS A 11 -13.07 19.76 5.96
N PRO A 12 -12.00 19.70 6.78
CA PRO A 12 -10.97 20.74 7.03
C PRO A 12 -9.70 20.65 6.15
N GLY A 13 -9.72 19.87 5.07
CA GLY A 13 -8.58 19.62 4.19
C GLY A 13 -8.33 20.62 3.06
N ARG A 14 -9.14 21.69 2.92
CA ARG A 14 -9.07 22.61 1.75
C ARG A 14 -7.68 23.22 1.49
N ASN A 15 -6.87 23.41 2.54
CA ASN A 15 -5.54 24.01 2.44
C ASN A 15 -4.44 22.99 2.08
N LEU A 16 -4.76 21.70 2.04
CA LEU A 16 -3.79 20.66 1.68
C LEU A 16 -3.55 20.65 0.16
N GLU A 17 -2.29 20.54 -0.24
CA GLU A 17 -1.93 20.34 -1.63
C GLU A 17 -2.11 18.85 -1.98
N ALA A 18 -3.25 18.49 -2.56
CA ALA A 18 -3.60 17.12 -2.95
C ALA A 18 -3.82 16.95 -4.47
N TYR A 19 -3.60 15.73 -4.95
CA TYR A 19 -3.83 15.31 -6.32
C TYR A 19 -4.35 13.87 -6.35
N SER A 20 -5.24 13.54 -7.27
CA SER A 20 -5.68 12.16 -7.48
C SER A 20 -5.93 11.87 -8.95
N GLY A 21 -5.99 10.59 -9.28
CA GLY A 21 -6.32 10.14 -10.63
C GLY A 21 -5.93 8.69 -10.85
N PHE A 22 -5.98 8.29 -12.10
CA PHE A 22 -5.68 6.95 -12.55
C PHE A 22 -4.42 6.96 -13.41
N ILE A 23 -3.49 6.05 -13.11
CA ILE A 23 -2.28 5.85 -13.92
C ILE A 23 -2.33 4.44 -14.49
N PRO A 24 -2.26 4.27 -15.81
CA PRO A 24 -2.20 2.94 -16.41
C PRO A 24 -0.90 2.24 -16.04
N VAL A 25 -0.92 0.93 -15.83
CA VAL A 25 0.24 0.14 -15.37
C VAL A 25 0.60 -1.05 -16.25
N ASP A 26 -0.23 -1.34 -17.24
CA ASP A 26 0.04 -2.31 -18.29
C ASP A 26 0.81 -1.69 -19.47
N ASN A 27 1.35 -2.58 -20.30
CA ASN A 27 1.97 -2.23 -21.57
C ASN A 27 0.92 -2.41 -22.68
N ALA A 28 0.61 -1.33 -23.38
CA ALA A 28 -0.24 -1.36 -24.57
C ALA A 28 0.56 -0.77 -25.74
N GLU A 29 0.65 -1.52 -26.85
CA GLU A 29 1.44 -1.15 -28.04
C GLU A 29 0.89 0.11 -28.73
N ASP A 30 -0.40 0.38 -28.58
CA ASP A 30 -1.17 1.47 -29.20
C ASP A 30 -1.76 2.45 -28.16
N GLN A 31 -1.26 2.43 -26.91
CA GLN A 31 -1.83 3.19 -25.77
C GLN A 31 -3.27 2.77 -25.36
N SER A 32 -3.77 1.62 -25.83
CA SER A 32 -5.03 1.03 -25.35
C SER A 32 -4.89 0.36 -23.97
N TYR A 33 -4.51 1.13 -22.95
CA TYR A 33 -4.35 0.62 -21.60
C TYR A 33 -5.67 0.09 -21.02
N SER A 34 -5.58 -1.04 -20.33
CA SER A 34 -6.67 -1.78 -19.69
C SER A 34 -6.61 -1.71 -18.16
N SER A 35 -5.40 -1.75 -17.58
CA SER A 35 -5.17 -1.79 -16.13
C SER A 35 -4.73 -0.43 -15.58
N TYR A 36 -5.46 0.09 -14.59
CA TYR A 36 -5.21 1.41 -13.99
C TYR A 36 -5.16 1.34 -12.47
N LEU A 37 -4.15 2.00 -11.88
CA LEU A 37 -4.09 2.23 -10.44
C LEU A 37 -4.56 3.63 -10.07
N PHE A 38 -5.48 3.70 -9.11
CA PHE A 38 -5.91 4.94 -8.49
C PHE A 38 -4.93 5.39 -7.41
N PHE A 39 -4.65 6.69 -7.36
CA PHE A 39 -3.85 7.28 -6.31
C PHE A 39 -4.50 8.52 -5.70
N LEU A 40 -4.22 8.75 -4.42
CA LEU A 40 -4.33 10.04 -3.76
C LEU A 40 -2.95 10.46 -3.26
N HIS A 41 -2.39 11.50 -3.86
CA HIS A 41 -1.14 12.10 -3.46
C HIS A 41 -1.39 13.37 -2.64
N ILE A 42 -0.78 13.48 -1.46
CA ILE A 42 -0.87 14.67 -0.61
C ILE A 42 0.54 15.12 -0.25
N LYS A 43 0.79 16.42 -0.40
CA LYS A 43 2.09 17.02 -0.05
C LYS A 43 2.09 17.54 1.37
N SER A 44 3.28 17.57 1.97
CA SER A 44 3.49 18.12 3.31
C SER A 44 3.09 19.58 3.38
N GLU A 45 2.39 19.99 4.45
CA GLU A 45 2.02 21.40 4.65
C GLU A 45 3.24 22.30 4.82
N LYS A 46 4.35 21.76 5.36
CA LYS A 46 5.56 22.53 5.67
C LYS A 46 6.75 21.98 4.89
N ASN A 47 7.39 22.86 4.12
CA ASN A 47 8.61 22.55 3.37
C ASN A 47 8.50 21.32 2.46
N SER A 48 7.35 21.09 1.81
CA SER A 48 7.09 19.91 0.96
C SER A 48 8.20 19.65 -0.06
N GLY A 49 8.78 20.72 -0.65
CA GLY A 49 9.89 20.62 -1.60
C GLY A 49 11.18 20.01 -1.04
N LYS A 50 11.33 19.92 0.28
CA LYS A 50 12.48 19.26 0.96
C LYS A 50 12.13 17.88 1.52
N LYS A 51 10.85 17.49 1.54
CA LYS A 51 10.41 16.24 2.17
C LYS A 51 10.60 15.03 1.23
N PRO A 52 10.96 13.85 1.76
CA PRO A 52 10.96 12.59 1.02
C PRO A 52 9.57 12.23 0.47
N LEU A 53 9.55 11.32 -0.50
CA LEU A 53 8.34 10.70 -1.04
C LEU A 53 8.10 9.36 -0.34
N LEU A 54 6.89 9.13 0.14
CA LEU A 54 6.43 7.88 0.74
C LEU A 54 5.33 7.28 -0.13
N LEU A 55 5.50 6.02 -0.55
CA LEU A 55 4.43 5.22 -1.12
C LEU A 55 3.76 4.41 -0.01
N TRP A 56 2.48 4.65 0.27
CA TRP A 56 1.69 3.91 1.26
C TRP A 56 0.82 2.85 0.59
N LEU A 57 1.04 1.58 0.96
CA LEU A 57 0.37 0.41 0.41
C LEU A 57 -0.48 -0.27 1.50
N GLN A 58 -1.80 -0.16 1.39
CA GLN A 58 -2.71 -0.86 2.28
C GLN A 58 -2.73 -2.36 1.98
N GLY A 59 -3.04 -3.16 2.99
CA GLY A 59 -3.30 -4.58 2.87
C GLY A 59 -4.71 -4.93 2.40
N GLY A 60 -5.29 -5.96 3.02
CA GLY A 60 -6.48 -6.64 2.54
C GLY A 60 -6.17 -8.13 2.38
N PRO A 61 -5.85 -8.63 1.16
CA PRO A 61 -5.52 -7.89 -0.07
C PRO A 61 -6.70 -7.13 -0.70
N GLY A 62 -6.40 -6.05 -1.45
CA GLY A 62 -7.41 -5.32 -2.23
C GLY A 62 -8.13 -4.17 -1.51
N LYS A 63 -7.78 -3.87 -0.26
CA LYS A 63 -8.37 -2.75 0.47
C LYS A 63 -7.81 -1.43 -0.07
N SER A 64 -8.66 -0.41 -0.19
CA SER A 64 -8.21 0.93 -0.61
C SER A 64 -7.22 1.54 0.38
N ALA A 65 -6.18 2.19 -0.14
CA ALA A 65 -5.23 3.01 0.63
C ALA A 65 -5.84 4.29 1.19
N LEU A 66 -7.07 4.66 0.76
CA LEU A 66 -7.82 5.69 1.46
C LEU A 66 -8.20 5.27 2.89
N PHE A 67 -8.20 3.98 3.21
CA PHE A 67 -8.28 3.51 4.59
C PHE A 67 -7.14 4.11 5.43
N GLY A 68 -5.89 4.02 4.94
CA GLY A 68 -4.74 4.61 5.63
C GLY A 68 -4.80 6.14 5.72
N GLN A 69 -5.29 6.80 4.66
CA GLN A 69 -5.51 8.24 4.67
C GLN A 69 -6.51 8.64 5.78
N PHE A 70 -7.68 8.00 5.84
CA PHE A 70 -8.79 8.46 6.69
C PHE A 70 -8.79 7.86 8.09
N LEU A 71 -8.30 6.65 8.28
CA LEU A 71 -8.44 5.92 9.55
C LEU A 71 -7.11 5.72 10.28
N GLU A 72 -5.98 5.90 9.61
CA GLU A 72 -4.67 5.62 10.21
C GLU A 72 -3.79 6.87 10.27
N ASN A 73 -3.03 7.13 9.20
CA ASN A 73 -1.83 7.97 9.25
C ASN A 73 -1.91 9.24 8.39
N GLY A 74 -2.98 9.43 7.62
CA GLY A 74 -3.18 10.63 6.82
C GLY A 74 -3.52 11.89 7.63
N PRO A 75 -3.51 13.07 6.99
CA PRO A 75 -3.83 14.33 7.65
C PRO A 75 -5.30 14.50 8.01
N LEU A 76 -6.21 13.74 7.39
CA LEU A 76 -7.65 13.84 7.62
C LEU A 76 -8.17 12.56 8.27
N GLY A 77 -8.87 12.69 9.37
CA GLY A 77 -9.65 11.63 9.99
C GLY A 77 -11.10 11.67 9.53
N MET A 78 -11.82 10.55 9.67
CA MET A 78 -13.26 10.50 9.45
C MET A 78 -13.95 9.93 10.69
N THR A 79 -15.02 10.59 11.14
CA THR A 79 -15.87 10.10 12.23
C THR A 79 -16.84 9.02 11.72
N VAL A 80 -17.51 8.32 12.63
CA VAL A 80 -18.55 7.33 12.30
C VAL A 80 -19.73 7.94 11.52
N LEU A 81 -19.95 9.25 11.67
CA LEU A 81 -20.98 10.01 10.94
C LEU A 81 -20.49 10.52 9.57
N GLY A 82 -19.28 10.13 9.13
CA GLY A 82 -18.69 10.60 7.88
C GLY A 82 -18.15 12.03 7.91
N THR A 83 -18.17 12.70 9.06
CA THR A 83 -17.60 14.05 9.21
C THR A 83 -16.08 13.98 9.26
N LEU A 84 -15.41 14.78 8.43
CA LEU A 84 -13.95 14.87 8.40
C LEU A 84 -13.40 15.75 9.51
N TYR A 85 -12.24 15.39 10.05
CA TYR A 85 -11.49 16.21 11.01
C TYR A 85 -10.00 16.20 10.67
N LYS A 86 -9.23 17.18 11.16
CA LYS A 86 -7.77 17.23 10.94
C LYS A 86 -7.07 16.39 12.01
N ARG A 87 -6.19 15.48 11.60
CA ARG A 87 -5.42 14.64 12.52
C ARG A 87 -4.21 15.39 13.06
N ARG A 88 -4.00 15.37 14.37
CA ARG A 88 -2.83 16.01 15.01
C ARG A 88 -1.53 15.29 14.67
N HIS A 89 -1.55 13.96 14.57
CA HIS A 89 -0.39 13.11 14.28
C HIS A 89 -0.56 12.48 12.90
N THR A 90 0.33 12.78 11.97
CA THR A 90 0.26 12.25 10.60
C THR A 90 1.67 12.11 10.03
N LEU A 91 1.88 11.09 9.21
CA LEU A 91 3.13 10.89 8.47
C LEU A 91 3.40 12.05 7.49
N LEU A 92 2.36 12.80 7.11
CA LEU A 92 2.47 13.95 6.21
C LEU A 92 3.37 15.07 6.76
N LYS A 93 3.66 15.09 8.08
CA LYS A 93 4.64 16.01 8.67
C LYS A 93 6.08 15.70 8.21
N GLN A 94 6.37 14.46 7.85
CA GLN A 94 7.71 13.99 7.48
C GLN A 94 7.83 13.63 6.00
N PHE A 95 6.73 13.33 5.32
CA PHE A 95 6.72 12.88 3.93
C PHE A 95 5.73 13.66 3.07
N ASN A 96 5.97 13.67 1.76
CA ASN A 96 4.89 13.74 0.79
C ASN A 96 4.42 12.30 0.54
N ILE A 97 3.12 12.04 0.55
CA ILE A 97 2.60 10.66 0.58
C ILE A 97 1.78 10.38 -0.67
N ILE A 98 1.96 9.19 -1.24
CA ILE A 98 1.09 8.59 -2.25
C ILE A 98 0.33 7.45 -1.57
N TYR A 99 -0.97 7.61 -1.37
CA TYR A 99 -1.87 6.50 -1.04
C TYR A 99 -2.28 5.83 -2.34
N LEU A 100 -1.84 4.59 -2.54
CA LEU A 100 -2.02 3.86 -3.79
C LEU A 100 -2.94 2.67 -3.57
N ASP A 101 -4.06 2.65 -4.30
CA ASP A 101 -4.94 1.48 -4.33
C ASP A 101 -4.25 0.39 -5.17
N GLN A 102 -3.78 -0.67 -4.52
CA GLN A 102 -3.09 -1.79 -5.15
C GLN A 102 -3.55 -3.14 -4.55
N PRO A 103 -3.51 -4.24 -5.31
CA PRO A 103 -3.17 -4.33 -6.74
C PRO A 103 -4.25 -3.75 -7.68
N VAL A 104 -4.12 -3.94 -8.99
CA VAL A 104 -5.21 -3.65 -9.95
C VAL A 104 -6.47 -4.39 -9.49
N GLY A 105 -7.61 -3.69 -9.41
CA GLY A 105 -8.86 -4.20 -8.83
C GLY A 105 -9.08 -3.80 -7.36
N ALA A 106 -8.07 -3.26 -6.67
CA ALA A 106 -8.22 -2.77 -5.29
C ALA A 106 -8.88 -1.38 -5.25
N GLY A 107 -9.79 -1.16 -4.29
CA GLY A 107 -10.41 0.16 -4.09
C GLY A 107 -11.00 0.73 -5.37
N TYR A 108 -10.49 1.86 -5.83
CA TYR A 108 -10.89 2.47 -7.11
C TYR A 108 -10.09 1.98 -8.32
N SER A 109 -8.95 1.30 -8.12
CA SER A 109 -8.13 0.72 -9.20
C SER A 109 -8.90 -0.36 -9.96
N PHE A 110 -8.77 -0.42 -11.27
CA PHE A 110 -9.58 -1.31 -12.11
C PHE A 110 -8.82 -1.83 -13.32
N ASP A 111 -9.34 -2.92 -13.89
CA ASP A 111 -8.99 -3.41 -15.22
C ASP A 111 -10.23 -3.46 -16.11
N ARG A 112 -10.13 -3.04 -17.37
CA ARG A 112 -11.26 -3.01 -18.32
C ARG A 112 -11.77 -4.40 -18.71
N HIS A 113 -10.97 -5.44 -18.50
CA HIS A 113 -11.28 -6.82 -18.87
C HIS A 113 -11.30 -7.76 -17.66
N ASN A 114 -11.34 -7.20 -16.43
CA ASN A 114 -11.27 -7.95 -15.18
C ASN A 114 -10.06 -8.88 -15.08
N LYS A 115 -8.92 -8.48 -15.65
CA LYS A 115 -7.63 -9.16 -15.46
C LYS A 115 -6.91 -8.58 -14.25
N TYR A 116 -6.63 -9.42 -13.26
CA TYR A 116 -5.98 -9.02 -12.02
C TYR A 116 -4.64 -9.74 -11.88
N PRO A 117 -3.61 -9.07 -11.31
CA PRO A 117 -2.31 -9.70 -11.15
C PRO A 117 -2.41 -10.88 -10.18
N SER A 118 -1.79 -11.99 -10.58
CA SER A 118 -1.87 -13.28 -9.86
C SER A 118 -0.62 -13.58 -9.02
N SER A 119 0.44 -12.79 -9.21
CA SER A 119 1.74 -12.99 -8.58
C SER A 119 2.31 -11.70 -7.97
N LEU A 120 3.17 -11.83 -6.97
CA LEU A 120 3.88 -10.69 -6.38
C LEU A 120 4.82 -10.01 -7.39
N GLU A 121 5.36 -10.76 -8.35
CA GLU A 121 6.19 -10.22 -9.42
C GLU A 121 5.37 -9.28 -10.33
N GLU A 122 4.18 -9.70 -10.77
CA GLU A 122 3.27 -8.84 -11.56
C GLU A 122 2.87 -7.57 -10.78
N VAL A 123 2.51 -7.71 -9.50
CA VAL A 123 2.21 -6.56 -8.64
C VAL A 123 3.41 -5.62 -8.56
N SER A 124 4.62 -6.15 -8.37
CA SER A 124 5.85 -5.35 -8.28
C SER A 124 6.12 -4.61 -9.59
N VAL A 125 5.94 -5.25 -10.75
CA VAL A 125 6.04 -4.61 -12.07
C VAL A 125 5.05 -3.45 -12.19
N HIS A 126 3.78 -3.65 -11.81
CA HIS A 126 2.76 -2.60 -11.86
C HIS A 126 3.12 -1.41 -10.96
N LEU A 127 3.62 -1.65 -9.75
CA LEU A 127 4.05 -0.60 -8.82
C LEU A 127 5.23 0.23 -9.35
N ILE A 128 6.23 -0.43 -9.94
CA ILE A 128 7.36 0.26 -10.58
C ILE A 128 6.87 1.10 -11.77
N THR A 129 6.03 0.53 -12.64
CA THR A 129 5.45 1.24 -13.80
C THR A 129 4.64 2.45 -13.35
N PHE A 130 3.82 2.29 -12.31
CA PHE A 130 3.07 3.39 -11.69
C PHE A 130 4.00 4.53 -11.27
N ILE A 131 5.05 4.25 -10.49
CA ILE A 131 5.96 5.30 -10.01
C ILE A 131 6.68 5.99 -11.17
N ARG A 132 7.17 5.24 -12.17
CA ARG A 132 7.81 5.83 -13.36
C ARG A 132 6.87 6.81 -14.08
N ARG A 133 5.61 6.44 -14.27
CA ARG A 133 4.59 7.28 -14.92
C ARG A 133 4.17 8.45 -14.02
N PHE A 134 4.03 8.22 -12.72
CA PHE A 134 3.77 9.25 -11.71
C PHE A 134 4.85 10.35 -11.76
N LEU A 135 6.13 9.99 -11.84
CA LEU A 135 7.25 10.93 -11.91
C LEU A 135 7.36 11.70 -13.24
N ARG A 136 6.63 11.29 -14.29
CA ARG A 136 6.45 12.13 -15.49
C ARG A 136 5.49 13.29 -15.22
N ILE A 137 4.53 13.11 -14.32
CA ILE A 137 3.55 14.13 -13.92
C ILE A 137 4.10 15.00 -12.78
N PHE A 138 4.78 14.38 -11.81
CA PHE A 138 5.34 15.00 -10.62
C PHE A 138 6.88 14.93 -10.62
N HIS A 139 7.48 15.59 -11.60
CA HIS A 139 8.92 15.54 -11.85
C HIS A 139 9.77 16.11 -10.71
N GLU A 140 9.19 16.93 -9.82
CA GLU A 140 9.90 17.49 -8.66
C GLU A 140 10.40 16.42 -7.67
N TYR A 141 9.87 15.19 -7.76
CA TYR A 141 10.30 14.08 -6.92
C TYR A 141 11.50 13.33 -7.49
N LYS A 142 11.90 13.57 -8.74
CA LYS A 142 13.07 12.88 -9.31
C LYS A 142 14.31 13.13 -8.45
N GLY A 143 15.03 12.06 -8.11
CA GLY A 143 16.20 12.10 -7.23
C GLY A 143 15.92 12.36 -5.75
N LYS A 144 14.64 12.47 -5.32
CA LYS A 144 14.29 12.54 -3.90
C LYS A 144 14.44 11.17 -3.23
N ASP A 145 14.61 11.24 -1.91
CA ASP A 145 14.48 10.09 -1.02
C ASP A 145 13.10 9.45 -1.15
N PHE A 146 13.09 8.13 -1.31
CA PHE A 146 11.91 7.32 -1.53
C PHE A 146 11.83 6.17 -0.53
N TYR A 147 10.69 6.10 0.15
CA TYR A 147 10.36 5.04 1.09
C TYR A 147 9.09 4.34 0.64
N ILE A 148 9.00 3.03 0.92
CA ILE A 148 7.79 2.24 0.68
C ILE A 148 7.26 1.77 2.03
N ALA A 149 6.02 2.14 2.36
CA ALA A 149 5.33 1.63 3.53
C ALA A 149 4.27 0.61 3.10
N GLY A 150 4.19 -0.51 3.83
CA GLY A 150 3.18 -1.54 3.63
C GLY A 150 2.58 -1.97 4.97
N GLU A 151 1.25 -2.10 5.01
CA GLU A 151 0.54 -2.61 6.18
C GLU A 151 -0.15 -3.94 5.87
N SER A 152 -0.14 -4.88 6.83
CA SER A 152 -0.82 -6.18 6.69
C SER A 152 -0.35 -6.89 5.41
N TYR A 153 -1.24 -7.32 4.53
CA TYR A 153 -0.87 -7.94 3.25
C TYR A 153 -0.12 -6.99 2.29
N GLY A 154 -0.28 -5.67 2.46
CA GLY A 154 0.44 -4.64 1.70
C GLY A 154 1.94 -4.65 1.98
N ALA A 155 2.37 -5.24 3.11
CA ALA A 155 3.76 -5.51 3.40
C ALA A 155 4.42 -6.42 2.35
N ARG A 156 3.68 -7.39 1.79
CA ARG A 156 4.20 -8.24 0.70
C ARG A 156 4.49 -7.40 -0.54
N SER A 157 3.55 -6.54 -0.94
CA SER A 157 3.74 -5.62 -2.06
C SER A 157 4.93 -4.67 -1.84
N ALA A 158 5.08 -4.15 -0.62
CA ALA A 158 6.19 -3.27 -0.26
C ALA A 158 7.55 -3.98 -0.37
N VAL A 159 7.66 -5.19 0.21
CA VAL A 159 8.89 -5.99 0.15
C VAL A 159 9.16 -6.50 -1.27
N GLY A 160 8.14 -6.93 -2.01
CA GLY A 160 8.29 -7.37 -3.41
C GLY A 160 8.81 -6.26 -4.31
N MET A 161 8.23 -5.07 -4.20
CA MET A 161 8.72 -3.89 -4.92
C MET A 161 10.15 -3.55 -4.50
N ALA A 162 10.45 -3.50 -3.20
CA ALA A 162 11.80 -3.22 -2.72
C ALA A 162 12.83 -4.25 -3.21
N SER A 163 12.50 -5.54 -3.16
CA SER A 163 13.35 -6.61 -3.68
C SER A 163 13.65 -6.39 -5.15
N ARG A 164 12.64 -6.03 -5.95
CA ARG A 164 12.84 -5.74 -7.37
C ARG A 164 13.76 -4.55 -7.61
N ILE A 165 13.60 -3.47 -6.84
CA ILE A 165 14.48 -2.28 -6.92
C ILE A 165 15.94 -2.66 -6.67
N LEU A 166 16.18 -3.53 -5.69
CA LEU A 166 17.52 -3.91 -5.26
C LEU A 166 18.19 -4.96 -6.17
N THR A 167 17.41 -5.79 -6.86
CA THR A 167 17.94 -6.89 -7.70
C THR A 167 17.95 -6.58 -9.20
N ARG A 168 17.40 -5.43 -9.62
CA ARG A 168 17.37 -4.98 -11.02
C ARG A 168 18.17 -3.69 -11.20
N PRO A 169 18.49 -3.28 -12.45
CA PRO A 169 19.34 -2.12 -12.70
C PRO A 169 18.79 -0.83 -12.05
N PRO A 170 19.65 0.03 -11.47
CA PRO A 170 19.23 1.27 -10.79
C PRO A 170 18.37 2.21 -11.67
N GLU A 171 18.51 2.10 -12.99
CA GLU A 171 17.78 2.89 -13.98
C GLU A 171 16.26 2.60 -14.00
N GLU A 172 15.78 1.58 -13.28
CA GLU A 172 14.36 1.25 -13.26
C GLU A 172 13.51 2.36 -12.60
N LEU A 173 14.08 3.13 -11.67
CA LEU A 173 13.40 4.20 -10.91
C LEU A 173 14.26 5.47 -10.73
N PRO A 174 13.81 6.66 -11.18
CA PRO A 174 14.55 7.91 -10.98
C PRO A 174 14.33 8.50 -9.57
N LEU A 175 14.52 7.70 -8.52
CA LEU A 175 14.37 8.03 -7.10
C LEU A 175 15.52 7.41 -6.29
N ARG A 176 15.87 7.98 -5.13
CA ARG A 176 16.83 7.39 -4.21
C ARG A 176 16.10 6.50 -3.21
N PHE A 177 16.11 5.19 -3.44
CA PHE A 177 15.46 4.24 -2.54
C PHE A 177 16.18 4.18 -1.18
N MET A 178 15.45 4.43 -0.10
CA MET A 178 16.00 4.54 1.26
C MET A 178 15.58 3.39 2.19
N GLY A 179 14.46 2.72 1.91
CA GLY A 179 14.03 1.57 2.70
C GLY A 179 12.52 1.33 2.72
N VAL A 180 12.15 0.34 3.53
CA VAL A 180 10.75 -0.09 3.73
C VAL A 180 10.29 0.13 5.18
N MET A 181 9.01 0.45 5.36
CA MET A 181 8.35 0.53 6.66
C MET A 181 7.18 -0.45 6.70
N LEU A 182 7.15 -1.35 7.68
CA LEU A 182 6.19 -2.45 7.70
C LEU A 182 5.32 -2.39 8.96
N GLY A 183 4.02 -2.13 8.78
CA GLY A 183 3.03 -2.12 9.86
C GLY A 183 2.30 -3.45 9.94
N VAL A 184 2.33 -4.11 11.11
CA VAL A 184 1.66 -5.41 11.35
C VAL A 184 1.75 -6.39 10.15
N PRO A 185 2.96 -6.68 9.65
CA PRO A 185 3.13 -7.23 8.31
C PRO A 185 2.73 -8.71 8.20
N PHE A 186 2.02 -9.06 7.12
CA PHE A 186 1.70 -10.45 6.78
C PHE A 186 2.64 -10.97 5.69
N LEU A 187 3.90 -11.28 6.04
CA LEU A 187 4.94 -11.66 5.06
C LEU A 187 5.02 -13.17 4.82
N PHE A 188 5.02 -13.95 5.89
CA PHE A 188 5.29 -15.39 5.82
C PHE A 188 4.12 -16.19 5.26
N PRO A 189 4.36 -17.41 4.74
CA PRO A 189 3.29 -18.33 4.35
C PRO A 189 2.29 -18.52 5.48
N ILE A 190 1.00 -18.43 5.18
CA ILE A 190 -0.06 -18.48 6.19
C ILE A 190 0.08 -19.69 7.12
N LEU A 191 0.38 -20.86 6.59
CA LEU A 191 0.51 -22.10 7.38
C LEU A 191 1.64 -22.06 8.41
N GLN A 192 2.64 -21.21 8.24
CA GLN A 192 3.73 -21.04 9.21
C GLN A 192 3.37 -20.06 10.33
N ILE A 193 2.39 -19.18 10.12
CA ILE A 193 2.02 -18.11 11.07
C ILE A 193 0.58 -18.19 11.55
N ILE A 194 -0.19 -19.17 11.08
CA ILE A 194 -1.61 -19.32 11.41
C ILE A 194 -1.80 -19.79 12.86
N ASN A 195 -0.82 -20.51 13.43
CA ASN A 195 -0.91 -20.95 14.80
C ASN A 195 -0.74 -19.77 15.76
N SER A 196 -1.89 -19.29 16.23
CA SER A 196 -2.02 -18.19 17.18
C SER A 196 -2.38 -18.68 18.58
N ALA A 197 -2.35 -20.00 18.84
CA ALA A 197 -2.81 -20.58 20.10
C ALA A 197 -2.06 -20.00 21.31
N ASP A 198 -0.72 -19.92 21.24
CA ASP A 198 0.08 -19.36 22.33
C ASP A 198 -0.18 -17.87 22.54
N PHE A 199 -0.36 -17.11 21.46
CA PHE A 199 -0.70 -15.68 21.55
C PHE A 199 -2.06 -15.48 22.22
N LEU A 200 -3.07 -16.25 21.80
CA LEU A 200 -4.42 -16.15 22.36
C LEU A 200 -4.47 -16.59 23.83
N TYR A 201 -3.71 -17.63 24.20
CA TYR A 201 -3.55 -18.05 25.60
C TYR A 201 -2.86 -16.98 26.45
N CYS A 202 -1.71 -16.47 26.01
CA CYS A 202 -0.94 -15.46 26.75
C CYS A 202 -1.70 -14.12 26.89
N THR A 203 -2.70 -13.88 26.05
CA THR A 203 -3.58 -12.70 26.12
C THR A 203 -4.88 -12.94 26.89
N GLY A 204 -5.08 -14.14 27.46
CA GLY A 204 -6.27 -14.50 28.23
C GLY A 204 -7.53 -14.72 27.39
N LEU A 205 -7.38 -14.85 26.07
CA LEU A 205 -8.48 -15.18 25.15
C LEU A 205 -8.74 -16.68 25.06
N LEU A 206 -7.79 -17.51 25.50
CA LEU A 206 -7.93 -18.95 25.67
C LEU A 206 -7.46 -19.35 27.08
N ASP A 207 -8.12 -20.35 27.64
CA ASP A 207 -7.59 -21.14 28.75
C ASP A 207 -6.67 -22.25 28.23
N GLU A 208 -6.20 -23.11 29.14
CA GLU A 208 -5.27 -24.18 28.81
C GLU A 208 -5.88 -25.21 27.83
N GLU A 209 -7.14 -25.60 28.05
CA GLU A 209 -7.87 -26.51 27.15
C GLU A 209 -8.04 -25.88 25.76
N GLY A 210 -8.44 -24.61 25.69
CA GLY A 210 -8.58 -23.86 24.45
C GLY A 210 -7.27 -23.77 23.68
N ARG A 211 -6.14 -23.55 24.37
CA ARG A 211 -4.80 -23.51 23.76
C ARG A 211 -4.45 -24.84 23.11
N GLU A 212 -4.65 -25.95 23.82
CA GLU A 212 -4.36 -27.29 23.29
C GLU A 212 -5.23 -27.62 22.07
N LEU A 213 -6.54 -27.32 22.16
CA LEU A 213 -7.47 -27.53 21.07
C LEU A 213 -7.05 -26.74 19.82
N PHE A 214 -6.78 -25.44 19.95
CA PHE A 214 -6.36 -24.61 18.81
C PHE A 214 -5.04 -25.09 18.20
N SER A 215 -4.04 -25.38 19.04
CA SER A 215 -2.75 -25.89 18.58
C SER A 215 -2.89 -27.23 17.83
N GLY A 216 -3.72 -28.14 18.33
CA GLY A 216 -4.07 -29.39 17.67
C GLY A 216 -4.74 -29.20 16.31
N ARG A 217 -5.70 -28.25 16.22
CA ARG A 217 -6.37 -27.91 14.95
C ARG A 217 -5.40 -27.33 13.92
N PHE A 218 -4.51 -26.41 14.31
CA PHE A 218 -3.51 -25.87 13.38
C PHE A 218 -2.54 -26.94 12.89
N SER A 219 -2.11 -27.84 13.78
CA SER A 219 -1.26 -28.98 13.42
C SER A 219 -1.95 -29.91 12.42
N MET A 220 -3.26 -30.16 12.59
CA MET A 220 -4.06 -30.93 11.63
C MET A 220 -4.13 -30.24 10.26
N ILE A 221 -4.36 -28.92 10.22
CA ILE A 221 -4.39 -28.15 8.97
C ILE A 221 -3.06 -28.26 8.22
N GLN A 222 -1.93 -28.10 8.93
CA GLN A 222 -0.60 -28.22 8.33
C GLN A 222 -0.38 -29.61 7.71
N LYS A 223 -0.75 -30.69 8.43
CA LYS A 223 -0.64 -32.06 7.93
C LYS A 223 -1.50 -32.30 6.68
N LEU A 224 -2.75 -31.82 6.68
CA LEU A 224 -3.66 -31.99 5.54
C LEU A 224 -3.17 -31.26 4.28
N VAL A 225 -2.55 -30.10 4.44
CA VAL A 225 -1.95 -29.40 3.29
C VAL A 225 -0.70 -30.11 2.81
N ALA A 226 0.17 -30.56 3.71
CA ALA A 226 1.37 -31.32 3.36
C ALA A 226 1.04 -32.64 2.64
N SER A 227 -0.06 -33.31 2.98
CA SER A 227 -0.48 -34.56 2.31
C SER A 227 -1.06 -34.38 0.91
N LYS A 228 -1.31 -33.13 0.48
CA LYS A 228 -1.83 -32.79 -0.85
C LYS A 228 -0.75 -32.28 -1.81
N GLN A 229 0.49 -32.14 -1.33
CA GLN A 229 1.66 -31.76 -2.12
C GLN A 229 2.44 -33.03 -2.50
#